data_AF-A0AAW1QUW7-F1
#
_entry.id   AF-A0AAW1QUW7-F1
#
_cell.length_a   1.000
_cell.length_b   1.000
_cell.length_c   1.000
_cell.angle_alpha   90.00
_cell.angle_beta   90.00
_cell.angle_gamma   90.00
#
_symmetry.space_group_name_H-M   'P 1'
#
loop_
_entity.id
_entity.type
_entity.pdbx_description
1 polymer ?
#
loop_
_entity_poly.entity_id
_entity_poly.type
_entity_poly.pdbx_seq_one_letter_code
_entity_poly.pdbx_strand_id
1 'polypeptide(L)'
;MSSPALPPEEKVPAKVMKALNYRLRRHASALCKDQAEALQQCMADRGFSAVYFCRPQNEDYKLCMKRHYNAERESELARRYMATGQGAPLEEQDWDSILKDL
;
A
#
# COMPACT_ATOMS: atom_id res chain seq x y z
N MET A 1 32.80 -30.28 -2.96
CA MET A 1 31.91 -29.59 -3.92
C MET A 1 31.36 -28.38 -3.20
N SER A 2 31.93 -27.20 -3.43
CA SER A 2 31.49 -25.96 -2.81
C SER A 2 30.22 -25.50 -3.51
N SER A 3 29.11 -25.39 -2.77
CA SER A 3 27.89 -24.76 -3.26
C SER A 3 28.21 -23.32 -3.70
N PRO A 4 27.75 -22.88 -4.89
CA PRO A 4 27.83 -21.46 -5.24
C PRO A 4 26.95 -20.69 -4.25
N ALA A 5 27.56 -19.77 -3.51
CA ALA A 5 26.85 -18.81 -2.69
C ALA A 5 25.94 -18.00 -3.64
N LEU A 6 24.62 -18.14 -3.46
CA LEU A 6 23.66 -17.24 -4.07
C LEU A 6 24.06 -15.80 -3.71
N PRO A 7 24.05 -14.86 -4.67
CA PRO A 7 24.29 -13.46 -4.35
C PRO A 7 23.29 -13.05 -3.25
N PRO A 8 23.70 -12.19 -2.30
CA PRO A 8 22.82 -11.76 -1.22
C PRO A 8 21.54 -11.23 -1.86
N GLU A 9 20.39 -11.82 -1.50
CA GLU A 9 19.08 -11.29 -1.88
C GLU A 9 19.13 -9.79 -1.64
N GLU A 10 19.05 -8.99 -2.70
CA GLU A 10 19.09 -7.53 -2.58
C GLU A 10 17.81 -7.12 -1.85
N LYS A 11 17.89 -7.05 -0.52
CA LYS A 11 16.77 -6.67 0.32
C LYS A 11 16.61 -5.17 0.24
N VAL A 12 15.42 -4.73 -0.19
CA VAL A 12 15.02 -3.32 -0.13
C VAL A 12 15.28 -2.80 1.31
N PRO A 13 16.03 -1.71 1.49
CA PRO A 13 16.31 -1.18 2.82
C PRO A 13 15.02 -0.92 3.61
N ALA A 14 15.01 -1.17 4.92
CA ALA A 14 13.80 -1.03 5.74
C ALA A 14 13.16 0.37 5.67
N LYS A 15 13.98 1.42 5.57
CA LYS A 15 13.53 2.81 5.36
C LYS A 15 12.78 2.97 4.04
N VAL A 16 13.26 2.30 2.99
CA VAL A 16 12.62 2.30 1.67
C VAL A 16 11.32 1.50 1.72
N MET A 17 11.31 0.31 2.31
CA MET A 17 10.07 -0.48 2.47
C MET A 17 8.97 0.29 3.22
N LYS A 18 9.32 1.03 4.28
CA LYS A 18 8.36 1.89 4.97
C LYS A 18 7.76 2.96 4.05
N ALA A 19 8.58 3.55 3.19
CA ALA A 19 8.14 4.56 2.23
C ALA A 19 7.29 3.95 1.10
N LEU A 20 7.62 2.74 0.65
CA LEU A 20 6.81 1.98 -0.32
C LEU A 20 5.43 1.63 0.26
N ASN A 21 5.39 1.10 1.50
CA ASN A 21 4.13 0.76 2.16
C ASN A 21 3.24 1.99 2.37
N TYR A 22 3.83 3.14 2.74
CA TYR A 22 3.09 4.38 2.85
C TYR A 22 2.46 4.79 1.52
N ARG A 23 3.21 4.69 0.41
CA ARG A 23 2.70 5.00 -0.94
C ARG A 23 1.62 4.04 -1.37
N LEU A 24 1.83 2.74 -1.19
CA LEU A 24 0.83 1.72 -1.53
C LEU A 24 -0.47 1.93 -0.75
N ARG A 25 -0.37 2.22 0.55
CA ARG A 25 -1.54 2.53 1.38
C ARG A 25 -2.30 3.76 0.87
N ARG A 26 -1.58 4.82 0.45
CA ARG A 26 -2.19 6.03 -0.11
C ARG A 26 -2.87 5.75 -1.46
N HIS A 27 -2.23 4.97 -2.33
CA HIS A 27 -2.78 4.51 -3.60
C HIS A 27 -4.04 3.67 -3.39
N ALA A 28 -3.98 2.65 -2.54
CA ALA A 28 -5.14 1.83 -2.16
C ALA A 28 -6.28 2.68 -1.59
N SER A 29 -5.98 3.66 -0.73
CA SER A 29 -6.99 4.58 -0.20
C SER A 29 -7.63 5.45 -1.30
N ALA A 30 -6.89 5.82 -2.34
CA ALA A 30 -7.43 6.56 -3.48
C ALA A 30 -8.35 5.69 -4.35
N LEU A 31 -8.01 4.41 -4.54
CA LEU A 31 -8.88 3.44 -5.21
C LEU A 31 -10.15 3.13 -4.40
N CYS A 32 -10.06 3.19 -3.07
CA CYS A 32 -11.18 2.96 -2.14
C CYS A 32 -11.89 4.25 -1.70
N LYS A 33 -11.82 5.31 -2.51
CA LYS A 33 -12.33 6.64 -2.16
C LYS A 33 -13.81 6.61 -1.80
N ASP A 34 -14.64 5.91 -2.57
CA ASP A 34 -16.08 5.87 -2.35
C ASP A 34 -16.44 5.21 -1.00
N GLN A 35 -15.76 4.13 -0.64
CA GLN A 35 -15.96 3.47 0.66
C GLN A 35 -15.43 4.33 1.81
N ALA A 36 -14.32 5.05 1.59
CA ALA A 36 -13.79 5.99 2.57
C ALA A 36 -14.76 7.16 2.83
N GLU A 37 -15.37 7.71 1.77
CA GLU A 37 -16.37 8.78 1.85
C GLU A 37 -17.65 8.30 2.56
N ALA A 38 -18.15 7.10 2.22
CA ALA A 38 -19.31 6.52 2.89
C ALA A 38 -19.07 6.32 4.40
N LEU A 39 -17.87 5.88 4.78
CA LEU A 39 -17.47 5.76 6.17
C LEU A 39 -17.38 7.12 6.86
N GLN A 40 -16.76 8.11 6.22
CA GLN A 40 -16.66 9.47 6.77
C GLN A 40 -18.02 10.12 6.96
N GLN A 41 -18.94 10.00 5.99
CA GLN A 41 -20.29 10.52 6.10
C GLN A 41 -21.02 9.89 7.29
N CYS A 42 -20.95 8.55 7.42
CA CYS A 42 -21.56 7.87 8.55
C CYS A 42 -21.00 8.33 9.91
N MET A 43 -19.69 8.60 9.99
CA MET A 43 -19.06 9.09 11.21
C MET A 43 -19.36 10.56 11.49
N ALA A 44 -19.45 11.41 10.46
CA ALA A 44 -19.72 12.83 10.60
C ALA A 44 -21.10 13.09 11.22
N ASP A 45 -22.09 12.27 10.87
CA ASP A 45 -23.44 12.35 11.41
C ASP A 45 -23.55 11.81 12.86
N ARG A 46 -22.46 11.28 13.44
CA ARG A 46 -22.50 10.57 14.73
C ARG A 46 -21.35 10.97 15.65
N GLY A 47 -21.67 11.67 16.74
CA GLY A 47 -20.68 12.07 17.76
C GLY A 47 -20.20 10.91 18.65
N PHE A 48 -21.12 10.18 19.28
CA PHE A 48 -20.80 9.07 20.18
C PHE A 48 -21.09 7.71 19.52
N SER A 49 -20.24 6.71 19.74
CA SER A 49 -20.41 5.34 19.25
C SER A 49 -20.46 5.17 17.72
N ALA A 50 -19.96 6.15 16.96
CA ALA A 50 -19.86 6.07 15.49
C ALA A 50 -19.20 4.77 15.00
N VAL A 51 -18.18 4.28 15.73
CA VAL A 51 -17.50 3.02 15.41
C VAL A 51 -18.43 1.80 15.44
N TYR A 52 -19.41 1.77 16.36
CA TYR A 52 -20.37 0.67 16.45
C TYR A 52 -21.40 0.75 15.32
N PHE A 53 -21.97 1.94 15.09
CA PHE A 53 -23.05 2.10 14.12
C PHE A 53 -22.57 2.19 12.65
N CYS A 54 -21.33 2.62 12.43
CA CYS A 54 -20.69 2.66 11.10
C CYS A 54 -19.83 1.42 10.83
N ARG A 55 -20.03 0.35 11.61
CA ARG A 55 -19.34 -0.91 11.41
C ARG A 55 -19.51 -1.46 9.99
N PRO A 56 -20.69 -1.42 9.35
CA PRO A 56 -20.83 -1.89 7.96
C PRO A 56 -19.92 -1.13 7.00
N GLN A 57 -19.97 0.22 7.02
CA GLN A 57 -19.15 1.07 6.16
C GLN A 57 -17.65 0.87 6.44
N ASN A 58 -17.29 0.62 7.69
CA ASN A 58 -15.91 0.34 8.07
C ASN A 58 -15.42 -1.01 7.53
N GLU A 59 -16.26 -2.05 7.57
CA GLU A 59 -15.92 -3.35 6.98
C GLU A 59 -15.83 -3.28 5.46
N ASP A 60 -16.71 -2.53 4.79
CA ASP A 60 -16.62 -2.30 3.34
C ASP A 60 -15.33 -1.59 2.95
N TYR A 61 -14.96 -0.54 3.69
CA TYR A 61 -13.68 0.15 3.49
C TYR A 61 -12.49 -0.77 3.74
N LYS A 62 -12.51 -1.58 4.81
CA LYS A 62 -11.45 -2.56 5.08
C LYS A 62 -11.35 -3.62 4.00
N LEU A 63 -12.48 -4.10 3.47
CA LEU A 63 -12.49 -5.10 2.41
C LEU A 63 -11.87 -4.54 1.13
N CYS A 64 -12.23 -3.30 0.76
CA CYS A 64 -11.60 -2.59 -0.34
C CYS A 64 -10.09 -2.43 -0.10
N MET A 65 -9.69 -1.93 1.08
CA MET A 65 -8.28 -1.77 1.43
C MET A 65 -7.52 -3.09 1.35
N LYS A 66 -8.06 -4.21 1.83
CA LYS A 66 -7.42 -5.54 1.73
C LYS A 66 -7.21 -6.00 0.29
N ARG A 67 -8.06 -5.58 -0.66
CA ARG A 67 -7.90 -5.91 -2.09
C ARG A 67 -6.72 -5.18 -2.73
N HIS A 68 -6.45 -3.94 -2.32
CA HIS A 68 -5.42 -3.07 -2.92
C HIS A 68 -4.15 -2.90 -2.06
N TYR A 69 -4.23 -3.22 -0.77
CA TYR A 69 -3.14 -3.18 0.20
C TYR A 69 -3.01 -4.54 0.87
N ASN A 70 -2.20 -5.41 0.27
CA ASN A 70 -1.91 -6.76 0.73
C ASN A 70 -0.46 -7.18 0.37
N ALA A 71 -0.04 -8.32 0.90
CA ALA A 71 1.33 -8.82 0.75
C ALA A 71 1.76 -9.04 -0.71
N GLU A 72 0.82 -9.39 -1.60
CA GLU A 72 1.10 -9.56 -3.03
C GLU A 72 1.43 -8.21 -3.67
N ARG A 73 0.60 -7.18 -3.43
CA ARG A 73 0.82 -5.82 -3.92
C ARG A 73 2.08 -5.17 -3.31
N GLU A 74 2.37 -5.44 -2.04
CA GLU A 74 3.62 -5.00 -1.40
C GLU A 74 4.86 -5.63 -2.07
N SER A 75 4.80 -6.93 -2.37
CA SER A 75 5.89 -7.66 -3.02
C SER A 75 6.10 -7.20 -4.47
N GLU A 76 5.02 -6.96 -5.20
CA GLU A 76 5.07 -6.44 -6.57
C GLU A 76 5.64 -5.01 -6.59
N LEU A 77 5.20 -4.13 -5.70
CA LEU A 77 5.73 -2.78 -5.57
C LEU A 77 7.24 -2.78 -5.26
N ALA A 78 7.68 -3.65 -4.33
CA ALA A 78 9.09 -3.82 -4.03
C ALA A 78 9.87 -4.28 -5.27
N ARG A 79 9.35 -5.25 -6.03
CA ARG A 79 10.00 -5.73 -7.26
C ARG A 79 10.12 -4.63 -8.32
N ARG A 80 9.07 -3.85 -8.53
CA ARG A 80 9.06 -2.73 -9.49
C ARG A 80 10.08 -1.66 -9.12
N TYR A 81 10.16 -1.32 -7.83
CA TYR A 81 11.18 -0.39 -7.31
C TYR A 81 12.61 -0.93 -7.49
N MET A 82 12.83 -2.24 -7.36
CA MET A 82 14.16 -2.81 -7.60
C MET A 82 14.52 -2.79 -9.09
N ALA A 83 13.53 -2.96 -9.98
CA ALA A 83 13.71 -2.94 -11.42
C ALA A 83 14.03 -1.55 -12.00
N THR A 84 13.70 -0.46 -11.29
CA THR A 84 14.08 0.92 -11.69
C THR A 84 15.56 1.23 -11.43
N GLY A 85 16.32 0.28 -10.87
CA GLY A 85 17.69 0.47 -10.42
C GLY A 85 17.69 1.15 -9.05
N GLN A 86 18.22 0.45 -8.04
CA GLN A 86 18.31 0.90 -6.64
C GLN A 86 19.04 2.24 -6.42
N GLY A 87 19.56 2.87 -7.49
CA GLY A 87 20.35 4.10 -7.46
C GLY A 87 19.54 5.39 -7.51
N ALA A 88 18.29 5.37 -7.97
CA ALA A 88 17.48 6.59 -8.04
C ALA A 88 16.85 6.92 -6.67
N PRO A 89 17.04 8.14 -6.13
CA PRO A 89 16.38 8.59 -4.90
C PRO A 89 14.87 8.35 -4.96
N LEU A 90 14.25 8.02 -3.81
CA LEU A 90 12.79 7.81 -3.73
C LEU A 90 11.94 8.99 -4.23
N GLU A 91 12.52 10.18 -4.26
CA GLU A 91 11.86 11.41 -4.71
C GLU A 91 11.86 11.55 -6.24
N GLU A 92 12.81 10.88 -6.91
CA GLU A 92 13.01 10.93 -8.36
C GLU A 92 12.37 9.72 -9.09
N GLN A 93 11.76 8.81 -8.34
CA GLN A 93 11.05 7.66 -8.91
C GLN A 93 9.76 8.10 -9.61
N ASP A 94 9.49 7.53 -10.79
CA ASP A 94 8.21 7.66 -11.49
C ASP A 94 7.14 6.81 -10.80
N TRP A 95 6.57 7.37 -9.73
CA TRP A 95 5.58 6.69 -8.90
C TRP A 95 4.30 6.37 -9.65
N ASP A 96 3.90 7.18 -10.63
CA ASP A 96 2.68 6.94 -11.39
C ASP A 96 2.84 5.67 -12.23
N SER A 97 4.00 5.47 -12.86
CA SER A 97 4.33 4.22 -13.57
C SER A 97 4.47 3.03 -12.62
N ILE A 98 5.16 3.19 -11.50
CA ILE A 98 5.37 2.12 -10.52
C ILE A 98 4.04 1.64 -9.91
N LEU A 99 3.13 2.58 -9.61
CA LEU A 99 1.84 2.31 -8.99
C LEU A 99 0.73 1.94 -9.98
N LYS A 100 0.97 2.11 -11.29
CA LYS A 100 0.01 1.79 -12.32
C LYS A 100 -0.42 0.32 -12.24
N ASP A 101 -1.73 0.07 -12.23
CA ASP A 101 -2.33 -1.27 -12.18
C ASP A 101 -2.00 -2.09 -10.91
N LEU A 102 -1.49 -1.42 -9.85
CA LEU A 102 -1.44 -1.97 -8.48
C LEU A 102 -2.78 -1.83 -7.75
#